data_AF-A0A967JSJ6-F1
#
_entry.id   AF-A0A967JSJ6-F1
#
_cell.length_a   1.000
_cell.length_b   1.000
_cell.length_c   1.000
_cell.angle_alpha   90.00
_cell.angle_beta   90.00
_cell.angle_gamma   90.00
#
_symmetry.space_group_name_H-M   'P 1'
#
loop_
_entity.id
_entity.type
_entity.pdbx_description
1 polymer ?
#
loop_
_entity_poly.entity_id
_entity_poly.type
_entity_poly.pdbx_seq_one_letter_code
_entity_poly.pdbx_strand_id
1 'polypeptide(L)'
;MLGDQAEHPAPRIREFLEVLRELMTNPGRIQWEGRFFRLQGARGYQPANPVPVYLAAVNKLSLRVAGDLADGLIGHPINSVQYLRETIIPTISERLEAGGRSRDSFSFTSDVVTSINEDKATARRDAAITLGFYLSPKAFN
;
A
#
# COMPACT_ATOMS: atom_id res chain seq x y z
N MET A 1 -10.55 -12.04 9.75
CA MET A 1 -10.60 -11.58 8.34
C MET A 1 -11.89 -12.12 7.73
N LEU A 2 -12.59 -11.31 6.94
CA LEU A 2 -13.96 -11.53 6.42
C LEU A 2 -14.09 -12.71 5.42
N GLY A 3 -13.71 -13.93 5.81
CA GLY A 3 -14.06 -15.18 5.11
C GLY A 3 -13.52 -15.38 3.68
N ASP A 4 -12.99 -14.35 3.04
CA ASP A 4 -12.44 -14.43 1.69
C ASP A 4 -11.02 -15.00 1.76
N GLN A 5 -10.80 -16.16 1.13
CA GLN A 5 -9.45 -16.68 0.98
C GLN A 5 -8.70 -15.67 0.12
N ALA A 6 -7.62 -15.09 0.66
CA ALA A 6 -6.82 -14.07 -0.01
C ALA A 6 -5.97 -14.66 -1.15
N GLU A 7 -6.61 -15.34 -2.09
CA GLU A 7 -5.97 -15.83 -3.30
C GLU A 7 -5.59 -14.64 -4.19
N HIS A 8 -4.38 -14.70 -4.76
CA HIS A 8 -3.85 -13.69 -5.67
C HIS A 8 -3.95 -12.23 -5.15
N PRO A 9 -3.37 -11.91 -3.97
CA PRO A 9 -3.55 -10.61 -3.33
C PRO A 9 -3.01 -9.46 -4.19
N ALA A 10 -1.82 -9.59 -4.78
CA ALA A 10 -1.25 -8.51 -5.59
C ALA A 10 -2.04 -8.26 -6.90
N PRO A 11 -2.41 -9.29 -7.70
CA PRO A 11 -3.31 -9.09 -8.84
C PRO A 11 -4.67 -8.50 -8.44
N ARG A 12 -5.25 -8.91 -7.32
CA ARG A 12 -6.53 -8.37 -6.86
C ARG A 12 -6.43 -6.92 -6.43
N ILE A 13 -5.37 -6.53 -5.70
CA ILE A 13 -5.12 -5.14 -5.33
C ILE A 13 -4.90 -4.28 -6.57
N ARG A 14 -4.17 -4.78 -7.58
CA ARG A 14 -4.01 -4.08 -8.87
C ARG A 14 -5.36 -3.77 -9.50
N GLU A 15 -6.20 -4.79 -9.70
CA GLU A 15 -7.50 -4.60 -10.34
C GLU A 15 -8.39 -3.67 -9.50
N PHE A 16 -8.32 -3.76 -8.18
CA PHE A 16 -9.03 -2.83 -7.29
C PHE A 16 -8.60 -1.38 -7.51
N LEU A 17 -7.29 -1.10 -7.61
CA LEU A 17 -6.79 0.25 -7.83
C LEU A 17 -7.21 0.78 -9.21
N GLU A 18 -7.21 -0.05 -10.24
CA GLU A 18 -7.67 0.32 -11.58
C GLU A 18 -9.17 0.68 -11.55
N VAL A 19 -10.01 -0.14 -10.92
CA VAL A 19 -11.45 0.12 -10.71
C VAL A 19 -11.67 1.40 -9.91
N LEU A 20 -10.91 1.58 -8.82
CA LEU A 20 -11.02 2.76 -7.96
C LEU A 20 -10.68 4.03 -8.73
N ARG A 21 -9.63 4.01 -9.55
CA ARG A 21 -9.27 5.15 -10.40
C ARG A 21 -10.36 5.47 -11.40
N GLU A 22 -10.89 4.46 -12.09
CA GLU A 22 -12.00 4.63 -13.03
C GLU A 22 -13.21 5.28 -12.33
N LEU A 23 -13.57 4.82 -11.13
CA LEU A 23 -14.63 5.40 -10.32
C LEU A 23 -14.38 6.85 -9.90
N MET A 24 -13.11 7.27 -9.75
CA MET A 24 -12.76 8.63 -9.33
C MET A 24 -12.52 9.60 -10.48
N THR A 25 -12.33 9.12 -11.71
CA THR A 25 -12.01 9.97 -12.86
C THR A 25 -13.09 9.98 -13.93
N ASN A 26 -13.96 8.97 -13.96
CA ASN A 26 -15.04 8.87 -14.94
C ASN A 26 -16.39 9.29 -14.31
N PRO A 27 -16.94 10.47 -14.64
CA PRO A 27 -18.25 10.90 -14.16
C PRO A 27 -19.43 10.17 -14.83
N GLY A 28 -19.15 9.35 -15.84
CA GLY A 28 -20.12 8.58 -16.61
C GLY A 28 -20.55 7.28 -15.93
N ARG A 29 -21.23 6.45 -16.73
CA ARG A 29 -21.66 5.11 -16.33
C ARG A 29 -20.53 4.13 -16.62
N ILE A 30 -20.01 3.49 -15.58
CA ILE A 30 -18.86 2.60 -15.63
C ILE A 30 -19.33 1.15 -15.71
N GLN A 31 -18.77 0.43 -16.67
CA GLN A 31 -18.88 -1.03 -16.80
C GLN A 31 -17.49 -1.61 -16.58
N TRP A 32 -17.40 -2.61 -15.73
CA TRP A 32 -16.13 -3.31 -15.47
C TRP A 32 -16.38 -4.80 -15.40
N GLU A 33 -15.62 -5.56 -16.16
CA GLU A 33 -15.66 -7.03 -16.18
C GLU A 33 -14.22 -7.53 -16.07
N GLY A 34 -13.72 -7.59 -14.84
CA GLY A 34 -12.39 -8.06 -14.53
C GLY A 34 -12.40 -9.43 -13.86
N ARG A 35 -11.22 -9.89 -13.46
CA ARG A 35 -11.05 -11.20 -12.84
C ARG A 35 -11.60 -11.23 -11.41
N PHE A 36 -11.52 -10.11 -10.70
CA PHE A 36 -11.86 -10.02 -9.27
C PHE A 36 -13.05 -9.10 -9.00
N PHE A 37 -13.30 -8.11 -9.85
CA PHE A 37 -14.36 -7.13 -9.69
C PHE A 37 -15.27 -7.10 -10.91
N ARG A 38 -16.55 -6.83 -10.66
CA ARG A 38 -17.54 -6.60 -11.70
C ARG A 38 -18.43 -5.43 -11.33
N LEU A 39 -18.53 -4.45 -12.22
CA LEU A 39 -19.42 -3.30 -12.08
C LEU A 39 -20.43 -3.30 -13.22
N GLN A 40 -21.71 -3.19 -12.88
CA GLN A 40 -22.80 -3.13 -13.86
C GLN A 40 -23.44 -1.75 -13.86
N GLY A 41 -22.80 -0.83 -14.57
CA GLY A 41 -23.29 0.51 -14.74
C GLY A 41 -23.23 1.35 -13.47
N ALA A 42 -22.16 1.17 -12.71
CA ALA A 42 -21.83 2.01 -11.56
C ALA A 42 -21.67 3.47 -11.99
N ARG A 43 -21.89 4.41 -11.08
CA ARG A 43 -21.57 5.83 -11.31
C ARG A 43 -20.34 6.18 -10.51
N GLY A 44 -19.33 6.71 -11.20
CA GLY A 44 -18.17 7.28 -10.54
C GLY A 44 -18.52 8.59 -9.83
N TYR A 45 -17.63 9.03 -8.96
CA TYR A 45 -17.65 10.35 -8.36
C TYR A 45 -16.29 10.98 -8.56
N GLN A 46 -16.23 12.05 -9.36
CA GLN A 46 -15.02 12.82 -9.55
C GLN A 46 -14.89 13.86 -8.44
N PRO A 47 -13.92 13.73 -7.52
CA PRO A 47 -13.73 14.71 -6.47
C PRO A 47 -13.27 16.05 -7.06
N ALA A 48 -13.66 17.16 -6.43
CA ALA A 48 -13.29 18.50 -6.89
C ALA A 48 -11.77 18.76 -6.89
N ASN A 49 -11.05 18.08 -5.99
CA ASN A 49 -9.59 18.11 -5.91
C ASN A 49 -9.04 16.68 -6.06
N PRO A 50 -7.85 16.48 -6.66
CA PRO A 50 -7.22 15.17 -6.73
C PRO A 50 -7.08 14.54 -5.34
N VAL A 51 -7.55 13.28 -5.21
CA VAL A 51 -7.40 12.48 -3.98
C VAL A 51 -6.27 11.49 -4.18
N PRO A 52 -5.14 11.62 -3.45
CA PRO A 52 -4.03 10.72 -3.62
C PRO A 52 -4.33 9.35 -3.00
N VAL A 53 -3.98 8.28 -3.71
CA VAL A 53 -4.17 6.90 -3.25
C VAL A 53 -2.83 6.32 -2.84
N TYR A 54 -2.72 5.95 -1.57
CA TYR A 54 -1.54 5.31 -1.01
C TYR A 54 -1.80 3.82 -0.84
N LEU A 55 -0.82 3.00 -1.18
CA LEU A 55 -0.90 1.55 -0.98
C LEU A 55 0.05 1.14 0.15
N ALA A 56 -0.47 0.42 1.15
CA ALA A 56 0.37 -0.32 2.08
C ALA A 56 0.90 -1.58 1.37
N ALA A 57 2.22 -1.68 1.26
CA ALA A 57 2.87 -2.79 0.57
C ALA A 57 4.13 -3.24 1.33
N VAL A 58 4.32 -4.56 1.41
CA VAL A 58 5.43 -5.18 2.12
C VAL A 58 6.26 -6.00 1.15
N ASN A 59 5.68 -7.00 0.48
CA ASN A 59 6.43 -7.86 -0.44
C ASN A 59 6.66 -7.19 -1.81
N LYS A 60 7.65 -7.72 -2.56
CA LYS A 60 8.06 -7.20 -3.87
C LYS A 60 6.91 -7.11 -4.88
N LEU A 61 5.96 -8.05 -4.89
CA LEU A 61 4.82 -8.00 -5.82
C LEU A 61 3.88 -6.83 -5.50
N SER A 62 3.54 -6.64 -4.22
CA SER A 62 2.73 -5.50 -3.78
C SER A 62 3.43 -4.15 -3.99
N LEU A 63 4.75 -4.10 -3.79
CA LEU A 63 5.56 -2.91 -4.07
C LEU A 63 5.53 -2.54 -5.56
N ARG A 64 5.56 -3.54 -6.45
CA ARG A 64 5.44 -3.28 -7.89
C ARG A 64 4.08 -2.65 -8.24
N VAL A 65 3.00 -3.16 -7.64
CA VAL A 65 1.66 -2.58 -7.82
C VAL A 65 1.60 -1.15 -7.29
N ALA A 66 2.21 -0.87 -6.13
CA ALA A 66 2.29 0.50 -5.59
C ALA A 66 3.00 1.44 -6.56
N GLY A 67 4.17 1.08 -7.06
CA GLY A 67 4.92 1.92 -8.02
C GLY A 67 4.18 2.15 -9.34
N ASP A 68 3.39 1.17 -9.79
CA ASP A 68 2.62 1.29 -11.03
C ASP A 68 1.39 2.21 -10.88
N LEU A 69 0.62 2.08 -9.78
CA LEU A 69 -0.75 2.62 -9.72
C LEU A 69 -1.04 3.58 -8.55
N ALA A 70 -0.20 3.57 -7.50
CA ALA A 70 -0.41 4.40 -6.32
C ALA A 70 0.35 5.73 -6.43
N ASP A 71 -0.12 6.74 -5.70
CA ASP A 71 0.54 8.03 -5.51
C ASP A 71 1.52 8.01 -4.33
N GLY A 72 1.50 6.93 -3.54
CA GLY A 72 2.46 6.75 -2.47
C GLY A 72 2.41 5.37 -1.84
N LEU A 73 3.39 5.13 -0.97
CA LEU A 73 3.58 3.91 -0.21
C LEU A 73 3.42 4.20 1.29
N ILE A 74 2.64 3.37 1.97
CA ILE A 74 2.62 3.27 3.43
C ILE A 74 3.50 2.08 3.83
N GLY A 75 4.68 2.38 4.37
CA GLY A 75 5.62 1.41 4.89
C GLY A 75 5.15 0.77 6.19
N HIS A 76 5.66 -0.43 6.45
CA HIS A 76 5.35 -1.18 7.65
C HIS A 76 6.28 -0.76 8.80
N PRO A 77 5.79 -0.66 10.06
CA PRO A 77 6.58 -0.20 11.21
C PRO A 77 7.76 -1.07 11.62
N ILE A 78 7.93 -2.24 11.00
CA ILE A 78 9.05 -3.16 11.26
C ILE A 78 10.01 -3.26 10.06
N ASN A 79 9.79 -2.48 9.00
CA ASN A 79 10.70 -2.45 7.86
C ASN A 79 12.08 -1.99 8.32
N SER A 80 13.10 -2.82 8.06
CA SER A 80 14.47 -2.43 8.34
C SER A 80 14.94 -1.37 7.34
N VAL A 81 15.91 -0.54 7.77
CA VAL A 81 16.58 0.42 6.89
C VAL A 81 17.22 -0.30 5.69
N GLN A 82 17.71 -1.52 5.89
CA GLN A 82 18.25 -2.35 4.83
C GLN A 82 17.18 -2.71 3.80
N TYR A 83 16.01 -3.22 4.23
CA TYR A 83 14.92 -3.57 3.34
C TYR A 83 14.41 -2.36 2.53
N LEU A 84 14.37 -1.19 3.18
CA LEU A 84 14.04 0.06 2.51
C LEU A 84 15.02 0.39 1.38
N ARG A 85 16.32 0.35 1.66
CA ARG A 85 17.39 0.71 0.71
C ARG A 85 17.57 -0.31 -0.41
N GLU A 86 17.48 -1.60 -0.09
CA GLU A 86 17.85 -2.67 -1.02
C GLU A 86 16.65 -3.25 -1.77
N THR A 87 15.42 -3.10 -1.25
CA THR A 87 14.22 -3.67 -1.88
C THR A 87 13.17 -2.62 -2.23
N ILE A 88 12.70 -1.84 -1.25
CA ILE A 88 11.56 -0.92 -1.46
C ILE A 88 11.93 0.17 -2.47
N ILE A 89 12.98 0.94 -2.19
CA ILE A 89 13.38 2.08 -3.04
C ILE A 89 13.68 1.61 -4.47
N PRO A 90 14.52 0.57 -4.70
CA PRO A 90 14.79 0.11 -6.06
C PRO A 90 13.55 -0.37 -6.80
N THR A 91 12.67 -1.14 -6.12
CA THR A 91 11.44 -1.65 -6.76
C THR A 91 10.50 -0.51 -7.16
N ILE A 92 10.28 0.48 -6.28
CA ILE A 92 9.43 1.62 -6.60
C ILE A 92 10.03 2.45 -7.73
N SER A 93 11.33 2.76 -7.68
CA SER A 93 12.01 3.53 -8.72
C SER A 93 11.90 2.86 -10.09
N GLU A 94 12.15 1.54 -10.17
CA GLU A 94 12.03 0.77 -11.41
C GLU A 94 10.61 0.89 -12.01
N ARG A 95 9.58 0.82 -11.18
CA ARG A 95 8.18 0.88 -11.64
C ARG A 95 7.74 2.28 -12.03
N LEU A 96 8.17 3.30 -11.29
CA LEU A 96 7.95 4.70 -11.67
C LEU A 96 8.59 4.99 -13.03
N GLU A 97 9.84 4.56 -13.23
CA GLU A 97 10.54 4.73 -14.51
C GLU A 97 9.82 3.99 -15.65
N ALA A 98 9.48 2.71 -15.45
CA ALA A 98 8.74 1.92 -16.44
C ALA A 98 7.35 2.52 -16.79
N GLY A 99 6.74 3.25 -15.85
CA GLY A 99 5.48 3.96 -16.05
C GLY A 99 5.64 5.41 -16.55
N GLY A 100 6.86 5.89 -16.79
CA GLY A 100 7.13 7.27 -17.19
C GLY A 100 6.78 8.30 -16.10
N ARG A 101 6.79 7.91 -14.83
CA ARG A 101 6.42 8.74 -13.67
C ARG A 101 7.68 9.28 -12.98
N SER A 102 7.66 10.56 -12.62
CA SER A 102 8.74 11.17 -11.83
C SER A 102 8.71 10.67 -10.37
N ARG A 103 9.89 10.61 -9.73
CA ARG A 103 10.02 10.36 -8.30
C ARG A 103 9.19 11.34 -7.46
N ASP A 104 9.05 12.59 -7.90
CA ASP A 104 8.31 13.63 -7.16
C ASP A 104 6.80 13.40 -7.17
N SER A 105 6.30 12.56 -8.07
CA SER A 105 4.89 12.17 -8.13
C SER A 105 4.52 11.05 -7.14
N PHE A 106 5.48 10.60 -6.33
CA PHE A 106 5.31 9.48 -5.41
C PHE A 106 5.71 9.84 -3.98
N SER A 107 4.83 9.60 -3.02
CA SER A 107 5.13 9.87 -1.60
C SER A 107 5.49 8.59 -0.85
N PHE A 108 6.43 8.71 0.09
CA PHE A 108 6.77 7.60 1.00
C PHE A 108 6.48 8.03 2.43
N THR A 109 5.67 7.25 3.14
CA THR A 109 5.42 7.42 4.57
C THR A 109 5.54 6.07 5.27
N SER A 110 5.92 6.06 6.54
CA SER A 110 5.97 4.83 7.35
C SER A 110 5.78 5.21 8.81
N ASP A 111 5.07 4.35 9.53
CA ASP A 111 4.97 4.48 10.98
C ASP A 111 6.23 3.94 11.64
N VAL A 112 6.58 4.47 12.81
CA VAL A 112 7.68 3.97 13.65
C VAL A 112 7.11 3.71 15.04
N VAL A 113 7.25 2.47 15.53
CA VAL A 113 6.86 2.15 16.91
C VAL A 113 7.68 3.00 17.86
N THR A 114 7.01 3.90 18.58
CA THR A 114 7.64 4.88 19.45
C THR A 114 6.94 4.84 20.81
N SER A 115 7.74 4.69 21.87
CA SER A 115 7.29 4.84 23.26
C SER A 115 8.20 5.83 23.96
N ILE A 116 7.60 6.84 24.60
CA ILE A 116 8.31 7.93 25.28
C ILE A 116 7.97 7.84 26.76
N ASN A 117 8.99 7.66 27.59
CA ASN A 117 8.87 7.61 29.05
C ASN A 117 10.16 8.13 29.68
N GLU A 118 10.08 8.71 30.89
CA GLU A 118 11.25 9.11 31.67
C GLU A 118 12.10 7.89 32.07
N ASP A 119 11.46 6.77 32.39
CA ASP A 119 12.12 5.48 32.58
C ASP A 119 12.29 4.74 31.24
N LYS A 120 13.54 4.64 30.80
CA LYS A 120 13.94 3.92 29.60
C LYS A 120 13.53 2.44 29.62
N ALA A 121 13.53 1.78 30.78
CA ALA A 121 13.16 0.37 30.86
C ALA A 121 11.67 0.18 30.55
N THR A 122 10.83 1.06 31.08
CA THR A 122 9.39 1.11 30.78
C THR A 122 9.15 1.41 29.30
N ALA A 123 9.76 2.46 28.73
CA ALA A 123 9.62 2.78 27.31
C ALA A 123 9.97 1.58 26.40
N ARG A 124 11.06 0.87 26.71
CA ARG A 124 11.48 -0.32 25.95
C ARG A 124 10.48 -1.47 26.08
N ARG A 125 9.95 -1.72 27.27
CA ARG A 125 8.96 -2.78 27.50
C ARG A 125 7.70 -2.53 26.69
N ASP A 126 7.20 -1.31 26.72
CA ASP A 126 5.95 -0.94 26.03
C ASP A 126 6.10 -1.04 24.51
N ALA A 127 7.21 -0.53 23.95
CA ALA A 127 7.50 -0.69 22.53
C ALA A 127 7.65 -2.17 22.13
N ALA A 128 8.25 -3.01 22.99
CA ALA A 128 8.41 -4.43 22.73
C ALA A 128 7.07 -5.19 22.64
N ILE A 129 6.02 -4.75 23.37
CA ILE A 129 4.68 -5.35 23.28
C ILE A 129 4.08 -5.09 21.89
N THR A 130 4.14 -3.85 21.40
CA THR A 130 3.66 -3.50 20.06
C THR A 130 4.44 -4.22 18.97
N LEU A 131 5.78 -4.28 19.09
CA LEU A 131 6.62 -5.05 18.16
C LEU A 131 6.28 -6.55 18.20
N GLY A 132 6.02 -7.10 19.39
CA GLY A 132 5.60 -8.50 19.57
C GLY A 132 4.32 -8.82 18.80
N PHE A 133 3.35 -7.91 18.79
CA PHE A 133 2.15 -8.05 17.95
C PHE A 133 2.51 -8.13 16.46
N TYR A 134 3.34 -7.20 15.94
CA TYR A 134 3.71 -7.17 14.53
C TYR A 134 4.59 -8.34 14.07
N LEU A 135 5.39 -8.93 14.98
CA LEU A 135 6.25 -10.07 14.69
C LEU A 135 5.54 -11.43 14.87
N SER A 136 4.33 -11.45 15.45
CA SER A 136 3.58 -12.68 15.69
C SER A 136 2.95 -13.35 14.45
N PRO A 137 2.49 -12.63 13.40
CA PRO A 137 1.88 -13.26 12.23
C PRO A 137 2.94 -13.96 11.38
N LYS A 138 2.68 -15.21 10.99
CA LYS A 138 3.52 -15.97 10.05
C LYS A 138 3.58 -15.37 8.64
N ALA A 139 2.82 -14.31 8.36
CA ALA A 139 2.74 -13.68 7.04
C ALA A 139 4.02 -12.93 6.61
N PHE A 140 4.98 -12.76 7.51
CA PHE A 140 6.20 -11.96 7.29
C PHE A 140 7.51 -12.74 7.45
N ASN A 141 7.45 -14.08 7.59
CA ASN A 141 8.62 -14.98 7.68
C ASN A 141 8.82 -15.77 6.39
#